data_AF-A0A0Y9YIM4-F1
#
_entry.id   AF-A0A0Y9YIM4-F1
#
_cell.length_a   1.000
_cell.length_b   1.000
_cell.length_c   1.000
_cell.angle_alpha   90.00
_cell.angle_beta   90.00
_cell.angle_gamma   90.00
#
_symmetry.space_group_name_H-M   'P 1'
#
loop_
_entity.id
_entity.type
_entity.pdbx_description
1 polymer ?
#
loop_
_entity_poly.entity_id
_entity_poly.type
_entity_poly.pdbx_seq_one_letter_code
_entity_poly.pdbx_strand_id
1 'polypeptide(L)'
;MFTNQSIENDKQKPCSSDAKTKKNEKLDGKPKTDTFHNKNGLAIKTYAWEIKNPVAIIFLIHGLSGNARLEYLKHNIILKGYEKAILKDGNNFYIYKGSWIEEFNKKGISVYGLDLQGHGLSEGWENLKKHVKEFDDMVYDVLQFINRVHDTLCLEKHKNDINNGDNTNSLHNNIINTKLPPFYIMGQSMGGNIVMRLLETLGKSKDITTNNNKINIKGAISLAGMISIEEIINKPSYKYFYLPFSKVLSTTFPSLRVIPQLYFKKFPYVNDIYYFDKNVCKKSITCKLGYELFKAVQNLNNDISYFPKDVSLLFVHSKVDSACFFNGVQTFFNKIESDKKELFVLEDMDHVLTMEPGNERILKKVTEWILNLSSKN
;
A
#
# COMPACT_ATOMS: atom_id res chain seq x y z
N MET A 1 34.67 28.22 76.58
CA MET A 1 33.48 27.37 76.77
C MET A 1 32.68 27.37 75.46
N PHE A 2 32.66 26.20 74.80
CA PHE A 2 31.78 25.71 73.72
C PHE A 2 31.70 26.53 72.39
N THR A 3 32.37 26.17 71.29
CA THR A 3 32.20 25.06 70.31
C THR A 3 30.80 24.88 69.70
N ASN A 4 30.71 25.01 68.37
CA ASN A 4 30.10 24.07 67.41
C ASN A 4 30.39 24.59 65.98
N GLN A 5 31.19 23.93 65.13
CA GLN A 5 30.82 22.82 64.20
C GLN A 5 29.56 23.17 63.38
N SER A 6 29.46 23.09 62.06
CA SER A 6 30.04 22.27 60.97
C SER A 6 29.44 22.88 59.66
N ILE A 7 29.91 22.73 58.41
CA ILE A 7 29.95 21.55 57.55
C ILE A 7 30.71 21.98 56.28
N GLU A 8 31.71 21.21 55.85
CA GLU A 8 32.39 21.32 54.55
C GLU A 8 31.46 20.87 53.42
N ASN A 9 31.34 21.67 52.37
CA ASN A 9 30.70 21.27 51.11
C ASN A 9 31.78 20.83 50.12
N ASP A 10 31.93 19.52 49.99
CA ASP A 10 32.81 18.86 49.06
C ASP A 10 32.22 18.91 47.63
N LYS A 11 32.88 19.63 46.72
CA LYS A 11 32.50 19.72 45.31
C LYS A 11 32.99 18.49 44.55
N GLN A 12 32.16 17.46 44.46
CA GLN A 12 32.39 16.36 43.52
C GLN A 12 32.09 16.78 42.08
N LYS A 13 33.14 16.73 41.24
CA LYS A 13 33.08 16.77 39.77
C LYS A 13 32.12 15.70 39.24
N PRO A 14 31.33 15.97 38.17
CA PRO A 14 30.56 14.93 37.52
C PRO A 14 31.50 14.01 36.75
N CYS A 15 31.50 12.74 37.13
CA CYS A 15 32.10 11.64 36.37
C CYS A 15 31.40 11.54 35.01
N SER A 16 32.15 11.77 33.93
CA SER A 16 31.74 11.50 32.56
C SER A 16 31.52 10.00 32.39
N SER A 17 30.29 9.54 32.54
CA SER A 17 29.90 8.24 32.04
C SER A 17 29.63 8.36 30.55
N ASP A 18 30.48 7.70 29.76
CA ASP A 18 30.28 7.43 28.35
C ASP A 18 28.99 6.61 28.17
N ALA A 19 27.85 7.28 28.18
CA ALA A 19 26.62 6.76 27.62
C ALA A 19 26.79 6.74 26.10
N LYS A 20 27.48 5.72 25.58
CA LYS A 20 27.37 5.32 24.18
C LYS A 20 25.88 5.16 23.89
N THR A 21 25.31 6.16 23.22
CA THR A 21 23.95 6.14 22.70
C THR A 21 23.91 4.94 21.76
N LYS A 22 23.36 3.81 22.23
CA LYS A 22 23.03 2.69 21.35
C LYS A 22 22.14 3.27 20.27
N LYS A 23 22.68 3.42 19.05
CA LYS A 23 21.88 3.72 17.87
C LYS A 23 20.76 2.68 17.86
N ASN A 24 19.52 3.11 18.15
CA ASN A 24 18.36 2.22 18.08
C ASN A 24 18.30 1.69 16.65
N GLU A 25 18.71 0.44 16.48
CA GLU A 25 18.71 -0.22 15.19
C GLU A 25 17.25 -0.50 14.82
N LYS A 26 16.76 0.17 13.76
CA LYS A 26 15.40 -0.03 13.27
C LYS A 26 15.19 -1.48 12.88
N LEU A 27 14.07 -2.05 13.31
CA LEU A 27 13.70 -3.45 13.06
C LEU A 27 12.90 -3.64 11.75
N ASP A 28 12.75 -2.60 10.95
CA ASP A 28 11.94 -2.56 9.72
C ASP A 28 12.63 -3.16 8.50
N GLY A 29 13.77 -3.83 8.69
CA GLY A 29 14.55 -4.44 7.61
C GLY A 29 15.42 -3.45 6.85
N LYS A 30 15.51 -2.18 7.33
CA LYS A 30 16.32 -1.11 6.73
C LYS A 30 16.04 -0.93 5.22
N PRO A 31 14.79 -0.70 4.81
CA PRO A 31 14.49 -0.47 3.41
C PRO A 31 15.29 0.73 2.89
N LYS A 32 15.64 0.70 1.60
CA LYS A 32 15.99 1.93 0.91
C LYS A 32 14.77 2.83 0.94
N THR A 33 14.95 4.10 1.28
CA THR A 33 13.85 5.06 1.31
C THR A 33 14.18 6.23 0.43
N ASP A 34 13.22 6.66 -0.38
CA ASP A 34 13.35 7.81 -1.27
C ASP A 34 12.06 8.64 -1.19
N THR A 35 12.00 9.73 -1.96
CA THR A 35 10.83 10.58 -2.15
C THR A 35 10.83 11.11 -3.58
N PHE A 36 9.68 11.09 -4.25
CA PHE A 36 9.49 11.78 -5.54
C PHE A 36 8.38 12.82 -5.44
N HIS A 37 8.40 13.81 -6.33
CA HIS A 37 7.30 14.78 -6.44
C HIS A 37 6.34 14.34 -7.53
N ASN A 38 5.05 14.26 -7.21
CA ASN A 38 4.03 13.89 -8.18
C ASN A 38 3.63 15.07 -9.09
N LYS A 39 2.67 14.83 -9.99
CA LYS A 39 2.17 15.86 -10.92
C LYS A 39 1.59 17.11 -10.25
N ASN A 40 1.18 16.99 -8.98
CA ASN A 40 0.64 18.08 -8.17
C ASN A 40 1.72 18.73 -7.28
N GLY A 41 2.99 18.32 -7.42
CA GLY A 41 4.10 18.80 -6.61
C GLY A 41 4.18 18.21 -5.19
N LEU A 42 3.37 17.20 -4.86
CA LEU A 42 3.38 16.58 -3.53
C LEU A 42 4.55 15.61 -3.40
N ALA A 43 5.26 15.68 -2.28
CA ALA A 43 6.32 14.74 -1.92
C ALA A 43 5.71 13.38 -1.48
N ILE A 44 5.95 12.34 -2.28
CA ILE A 44 5.47 10.98 -2.08
C ILE A 44 6.61 10.09 -1.58
N LYS A 45 6.42 9.51 -0.39
CA LYS A 45 7.40 8.63 0.27
C LYS A 45 7.38 7.24 -0.32
N THR A 46 8.57 6.69 -0.59
CA THR A 46 8.74 5.33 -1.13
C THR A 46 9.71 4.49 -0.30
N TYR A 47 9.56 3.17 -0.43
CA TYR A 47 10.33 2.15 0.27
C TYR A 47 10.69 1.02 -0.69
N ALA A 48 11.89 0.46 -0.55
CA ALA A 48 12.31 -0.73 -1.27
C ALA A 48 13.05 -1.71 -0.34
N TRP A 49 12.51 -2.94 -0.26
CA TRP A 49 13.16 -4.10 0.35
C TRP A 49 13.60 -5.03 -0.77
N GLU A 50 14.81 -4.75 -1.25
CA GLU A 50 15.38 -5.37 -2.43
C GLU A 50 16.26 -6.55 -2.05
N ILE A 51 16.23 -7.57 -2.90
CA ILE A 51 17.18 -8.67 -2.86
C ILE A 51 18.01 -8.69 -4.15
N LYS A 52 19.12 -9.42 -4.13
CA LYS A 52 19.93 -9.64 -5.33
C LYS A 52 19.22 -10.63 -6.27
N ASN A 53 19.25 -10.33 -7.56
CA ASN A 53 18.72 -11.19 -8.64
C ASN A 53 17.29 -11.69 -8.38
N PRO A 54 16.31 -10.79 -8.21
CA PRO A 54 14.95 -11.20 -7.91
C PRO A 54 14.30 -11.95 -9.09
N VAL A 55 13.52 -12.97 -8.79
CA VAL A 55 12.71 -13.71 -9.78
C VAL A 55 11.40 -12.97 -10.12
N ALA A 56 10.99 -12.04 -9.27
CA ALA A 56 9.83 -11.18 -9.48
C ALA A 56 9.95 -9.88 -8.66
N ILE A 57 9.20 -8.88 -9.07
CA ILE A 57 9.09 -7.60 -8.36
C ILE A 57 7.64 -7.36 -8.01
N ILE A 58 7.35 -6.99 -6.76
CA ILE A 58 6.00 -6.68 -6.30
C ILE A 58 5.90 -5.27 -5.74
N PHE A 59 4.86 -4.53 -6.14
CA PHE A 59 4.50 -3.23 -5.59
C PHE A 59 3.31 -3.38 -4.66
N LEU A 60 3.46 -2.90 -3.42
CA LEU A 60 2.47 -3.02 -2.35
C LEU A 60 1.77 -1.68 -2.09
N ILE A 61 0.45 -1.66 -2.22
CA ILE A 61 -0.39 -0.46 -2.13
C ILE A 61 -1.33 -0.57 -0.94
N HIS A 62 -1.11 0.26 0.08
CA HIS A 62 -1.85 0.19 1.34
C HIS A 62 -3.30 0.70 1.24
N GLY A 63 -4.12 0.36 2.24
CA GLY A 63 -5.51 0.83 2.34
C GLY A 63 -5.67 2.23 2.95
N LEU A 64 -6.91 2.72 3.01
CA LEU A 64 -7.28 4.08 3.44
C LEU A 64 -6.82 4.45 4.86
N SER A 65 -6.73 3.49 5.77
CA SER A 65 -6.39 3.75 7.18
C SER A 65 -4.90 3.69 7.46
N GLY A 66 -4.09 3.20 6.51
CA GLY A 66 -2.72 2.79 6.75
C GLY A 66 -1.63 3.57 6.03
N ASN A 67 -0.49 2.92 5.93
CA ASN A 67 0.72 3.30 5.21
C ASN A 67 1.47 2.02 4.81
N ALA A 68 2.45 2.08 3.92
CA ALA A 68 3.07 0.87 3.37
C ALA A 68 3.71 -0.03 4.44
N ARG A 69 4.38 0.58 5.43
CA ARG A 69 5.05 -0.15 6.50
C ARG A 69 4.06 -0.75 7.48
N LEU A 70 2.98 -0.04 7.83
CA LEU A 70 1.94 -0.57 8.71
C LEU A 70 1.24 -1.79 8.11
N GLU A 71 0.93 -1.73 6.82
CA GLU A 71 0.10 -2.74 6.17
C GLU A 71 0.84 -4.06 5.98
N TYR A 72 2.15 -4.02 5.72
CA TYR A 72 2.89 -5.20 5.26
C TYR A 72 4.09 -5.61 6.14
N LEU A 73 4.46 -4.80 7.16
CA LEU A 73 5.38 -5.23 8.22
C LEU A 73 4.60 -5.76 9.42
N LYS A 74 5.26 -6.59 10.22
CA LYS A 74 4.74 -7.03 11.51
C LYS A 74 4.88 -5.89 12.53
N HIS A 75 4.06 -5.91 13.58
CA HIS A 75 4.06 -4.84 14.59
C HIS A 75 4.69 -5.31 15.91
N ASN A 76 5.38 -4.40 16.60
CA ASN A 76 6.02 -4.64 17.89
C ASN A 76 5.01 -4.52 19.03
N ILE A 77 4.13 -5.51 19.08
CA ILE A 77 2.99 -5.61 19.98
C ILE A 77 2.93 -6.99 20.65
N ILE A 78 2.16 -7.08 21.72
CA ILE A 78 1.72 -8.33 22.33
C ILE A 78 0.20 -8.39 22.16
N LEU A 79 -0.30 -9.45 21.54
CA LEU A 79 -1.74 -9.70 21.42
C LEU A 79 -2.26 -10.39 22.69
N LYS A 80 -3.39 -9.90 23.22
CA LYS A 80 -4.18 -10.56 24.25
C LYS A 80 -5.47 -11.07 23.62
N GLY A 81 -5.37 -12.25 23.00
CA GLY A 81 -6.44 -12.81 22.17
C GLY A 81 -6.72 -11.91 20.96
N TYR A 82 -7.98 -11.90 20.51
CA TYR A 82 -8.43 -11.06 19.39
C TYR A 82 -8.94 -9.67 19.83
N GLU A 83 -9.02 -9.42 21.13
CA GLU A 83 -9.65 -8.22 21.65
C GLU A 83 -8.69 -7.03 21.76
N LYS A 84 -7.40 -7.27 22.00
CA LYS A 84 -6.49 -6.19 22.39
C LYS A 84 -5.05 -6.41 21.94
N ALA A 85 -4.43 -5.35 21.43
CA ALA A 85 -2.98 -5.27 21.27
C ALA A 85 -2.37 -4.38 22.36
N ILE A 86 -1.19 -4.75 22.85
CA ILE A 86 -0.38 -3.94 23.77
C ILE A 86 0.91 -3.55 23.06
N LEU A 87 1.16 -2.25 22.94
CA LEU A 87 2.39 -1.72 22.38
C LEU A 87 3.60 -2.14 23.23
N LYS A 88 4.58 -2.80 22.62
CA LYS A 88 5.83 -3.20 23.29
C LYS A 88 6.93 -2.15 23.09
N ASP A 89 7.10 -1.66 21.86
CA ASP A 89 8.08 -0.61 21.53
C ASP A 89 7.58 0.23 20.35
N GLY A 90 7.22 1.50 20.63
CA GLY A 90 6.76 2.44 19.62
C GLY A 90 7.88 3.05 18.77
N ASN A 91 9.13 3.01 19.22
CA ASN A 91 10.28 3.51 18.46
C ASN A 91 10.68 2.50 17.36
N ASN A 92 10.55 1.21 17.66
CA ASN A 92 10.75 0.11 16.72
C ASN A 92 9.44 -0.61 16.42
N PHE A 93 8.39 0.17 16.10
CA PHE A 93 7.04 -0.35 15.93
C PHE A 93 6.93 -1.34 14.76
N TYR A 94 7.64 -1.11 13.65
CA TYR A 94 7.62 -1.99 12.50
C TYR A 94 8.73 -3.04 12.57
N ILE A 95 8.38 -4.30 12.29
CA ILE A 95 9.24 -5.47 12.35
C ILE A 95 9.21 -6.18 11.01
N TYR A 96 10.39 -6.33 10.40
CA TYR A 96 10.59 -7.09 9.17
C TYR A 96 10.50 -8.60 9.39
N LYS A 97 11.10 -9.11 10.47
CA LYS A 97 11.11 -10.54 10.75
C LYS A 97 9.69 -11.11 10.93
N GLY A 98 9.34 -12.12 10.15
CA GLY A 98 8.03 -12.76 10.11
C GLY A 98 6.93 -11.90 9.50
N SER A 99 7.28 -10.90 8.68
CA SER A 99 6.33 -10.07 7.94
C SER A 99 6.10 -10.59 6.52
N TRP A 100 5.07 -10.06 5.85
CA TRP A 100 4.83 -10.33 4.42
C TRP A 100 6.04 -10.00 3.56
N ILE A 101 6.69 -8.87 3.87
CA ILE A 101 7.85 -8.39 3.11
C ILE A 101 9.03 -9.38 3.24
N GLU A 102 9.32 -9.87 4.45
CA GLU A 102 10.40 -10.85 4.63
C GLU A 102 10.10 -12.15 3.90
N GLU A 103 8.86 -12.63 3.93
CA GLU A 103 8.49 -13.87 3.25
C GLU A 103 8.59 -13.73 1.72
N PHE A 104 8.20 -12.60 1.14
CA PHE A 104 8.45 -12.31 -0.27
C PHE A 104 9.94 -12.31 -0.59
N ASN A 105 10.76 -11.62 0.22
CA ASN A 105 12.21 -11.58 0.02
C ASN A 105 12.85 -12.97 0.12
N LYS A 106 12.45 -13.81 1.09
CA LYS A 106 12.91 -15.22 1.20
C LYS A 106 12.57 -16.07 -0.03
N LYS A 107 11.55 -15.67 -0.79
CA LYS A 107 11.06 -16.36 -1.99
C LYS A 107 11.60 -15.79 -3.30
N GLY A 108 12.61 -14.92 -3.23
CA GLY A 108 13.22 -14.37 -4.43
C GLY A 108 12.48 -13.14 -4.97
N ILE A 109 11.60 -12.51 -4.21
CA ILE A 109 10.77 -11.40 -4.68
C ILE A 109 11.24 -10.09 -4.04
N SER A 110 11.63 -9.11 -4.86
CA SER A 110 11.92 -7.75 -4.37
C SER A 110 10.62 -6.98 -4.17
N VAL A 111 10.53 -6.23 -3.08
CA VAL A 111 9.30 -5.55 -2.65
C VAL A 111 9.48 -4.04 -2.66
N TYR A 112 8.53 -3.35 -3.29
CA TYR A 112 8.44 -1.90 -3.33
C TYR A 112 7.11 -1.44 -2.74
N GLY A 113 7.11 -0.30 -2.05
CA GLY A 113 5.89 0.30 -1.50
C GLY A 113 5.98 1.81 -1.46
N LEU A 114 4.84 2.48 -1.38
CA LEU A 114 4.75 3.92 -1.16
C LEU A 114 3.67 4.25 -0.13
N ASP A 115 3.83 5.40 0.52
CA ASP A 115 2.72 6.00 1.25
C ASP A 115 1.91 6.85 0.26
N LEU A 116 0.62 6.57 0.12
CA LEU A 116 -0.29 7.31 -0.76
C LEU A 116 -0.42 8.76 -0.29
N GLN A 117 -0.75 9.68 -1.21
CA GLN A 117 -0.93 11.09 -0.87
C GLN A 117 -1.86 11.27 0.35
N GLY A 118 -1.48 12.14 1.28
CA GLY A 118 -2.22 12.39 2.52
C GLY A 118 -2.18 11.26 3.55
N HIS A 119 -1.35 10.24 3.35
CA HIS A 119 -1.15 9.10 4.27
C HIS A 119 0.33 8.97 4.65
N GLY A 120 0.59 8.25 5.75
CA GLY A 120 1.95 7.99 6.23
C GLY A 120 2.84 9.24 6.25
N LEU A 121 4.04 9.10 5.67
CA LEU A 121 5.03 10.16 5.52
C LEU A 121 4.88 10.98 4.23
N SER A 122 3.91 10.68 3.37
CA SER A 122 3.65 11.47 2.16
C SER A 122 2.88 12.75 2.47
N GLU A 123 3.13 13.78 1.67
CA GLU A 123 2.36 15.02 1.69
C GLU A 123 0.92 14.78 1.21
N GLY A 124 0.02 15.63 1.67
CA GLY A 124 -1.39 15.61 1.28
C GLY A 124 -1.74 16.87 0.50
N TRP A 125 -2.72 16.75 -0.39
CA TRP A 125 -3.28 17.89 -1.11
C TRP A 125 -3.73 18.97 -0.11
N GLU A 126 -3.40 20.24 -0.38
CA GLU A 126 -3.66 21.38 0.51
C GLU A 126 -3.11 21.19 1.94
N ASN A 127 -2.03 20.42 2.09
CA ASN A 127 -1.44 20.06 3.38
C ASN A 127 -2.42 19.34 4.35
N LEU A 128 -3.42 18.65 3.80
CA LEU A 128 -4.42 17.90 4.57
C LEU A 128 -4.19 16.39 4.46
N LYS A 129 -4.20 15.69 5.60
CA LYS A 129 -4.22 14.22 5.64
C LYS A 129 -5.61 13.68 5.31
N LYS A 130 -5.68 12.50 4.66
CA LYS A 130 -6.94 11.89 4.20
C LYS A 130 -7.81 12.88 3.39
N HIS A 131 -7.14 13.55 2.45
CA HIS A 131 -7.70 14.55 1.56
C HIS A 131 -7.00 14.46 0.21
N VAL A 132 -7.76 14.64 -0.86
CA VAL A 132 -7.28 14.47 -2.24
C VAL A 132 -7.96 15.49 -3.15
N LYS A 133 -7.27 15.87 -4.22
CA LYS A 133 -7.87 16.65 -5.29
C LYS A 133 -8.80 15.76 -6.12
N GLU A 134 -8.28 14.63 -6.58
CA GLU A 134 -9.00 13.57 -7.30
C GLU A 134 -8.51 12.20 -6.85
N PHE A 135 -9.35 11.17 -6.92
CA PHE A 135 -8.92 9.80 -6.56
C PHE A 135 -7.80 9.28 -7.48
N ASP A 136 -7.96 9.48 -8.80
CA ASP A 136 -7.04 8.97 -9.82
C ASP A 136 -5.63 9.59 -9.69
N ASP A 137 -5.45 10.69 -8.95
CA ASP A 137 -4.12 11.21 -8.61
C ASP A 137 -3.26 10.14 -7.88
N MET A 138 -3.87 9.36 -6.98
CA MET A 138 -3.16 8.23 -6.34
C MET A 138 -2.78 7.13 -7.35
N VAL A 139 -3.61 6.89 -8.36
CA VAL A 139 -3.34 5.91 -9.42
C VAL A 139 -2.15 6.36 -10.26
N TYR A 140 -2.10 7.65 -10.61
CA TYR A 140 -0.98 8.23 -11.34
C TYR A 140 0.31 8.24 -10.51
N ASP A 141 0.24 8.47 -9.19
CA ASP A 141 1.40 8.38 -8.30
C ASP A 141 1.98 6.96 -8.29
N VAL A 142 1.13 5.93 -8.22
CA VAL A 142 1.56 4.53 -8.29
C VAL A 142 2.19 4.22 -9.65
N LEU A 143 1.58 4.66 -10.75
CA LEU A 143 2.12 4.47 -12.09
C LEU A 143 3.48 5.18 -12.27
N GLN A 144 3.61 6.40 -11.76
CA GLN A 144 4.88 7.14 -11.77
C GLN A 144 5.95 6.38 -10.96
N PHE A 145 5.59 5.85 -9.78
CA PHE A 145 6.52 5.07 -8.97
C PHE A 145 6.99 3.80 -9.69
N ILE A 146 6.08 3.05 -10.31
CA ILE A 146 6.43 1.85 -11.08
C ILE A 146 7.37 2.18 -12.24
N ASN A 147 7.10 3.27 -12.98
CA ASN A 147 7.98 3.72 -14.05
C ASN A 147 9.38 4.09 -13.55
N ARG A 148 9.47 4.81 -12.41
CA ARG A 148 10.77 5.16 -11.81
C ARG A 148 11.58 3.93 -11.41
N VAL A 149 10.92 2.92 -10.85
CA VAL A 149 11.56 1.64 -10.51
C VAL A 149 12.01 0.91 -11.76
N HIS A 150 11.15 0.83 -12.79
CA HIS A 150 11.51 0.26 -14.09
C HIS A 150 12.76 0.92 -14.69
N ASP A 151 12.78 2.25 -14.79
CA ASP A 151 13.90 3.00 -15.34
C ASP A 151 15.18 2.77 -14.53
N THR A 152 15.08 2.77 -13.19
CA THR A 152 16.22 2.51 -12.30
C THR A 152 16.82 1.13 -12.55
N LEU A 153 15.98 0.09 -12.66
CA LEU A 153 16.43 -1.28 -12.89
C LEU A 153 17.04 -1.46 -14.29
N CYS A 154 16.48 -0.82 -15.31
CA CYS A 154 17.07 -0.80 -16.66
C CYS A 154 18.46 -0.15 -16.63
N LEU A 155 18.62 0.98 -15.91
CA LEU A 155 19.90 1.68 -15.78
C LEU A 155 20.94 0.86 -15.01
N GLU A 156 20.54 0.19 -13.92
CA GLU A 156 21.43 -0.67 -13.14
C GLU A 156 21.92 -1.87 -13.96
N LYS A 157 21.01 -2.52 -14.71
CA LYS A 157 21.39 -3.63 -15.59
C LYS A 157 22.34 -3.18 -16.69
N HIS A 158 22.04 -2.07 -17.36
CA HIS A 158 22.92 -1.50 -18.38
C HIS A 158 24.34 -1.20 -17.86
N LYS A 159 24.45 -0.64 -16.64
CA LYS A 159 25.75 -0.40 -16.00
C LYS A 159 26.51 -1.70 -15.73
N ASN A 160 25.81 -2.75 -15.32
CA ASN A 160 26.41 -4.06 -15.09
C ASN A 160 26.88 -4.71 -16.41
N ASP A 161 26.08 -4.60 -17.48
CA ASP A 161 26.43 -5.15 -18.81
C ASP A 161 27.67 -4.45 -19.38
N ILE A 162 27.77 -3.12 -19.26
CA ILE A 162 28.98 -2.36 -19.64
C ILE A 162 30.21 -2.83 -18.84
N ASN A 163 30.06 -2.97 -17.52
CA ASN A 163 31.18 -3.40 -16.67
C ASN A 163 31.66 -4.83 -16.98
N ASN A 164 30.81 -5.66 -17.60
CA ASN A 164 31.14 -7.01 -18.01
C ASN A 164 31.68 -7.11 -19.45
N GLY A 165 31.83 -5.98 -20.17
CA GLY A 165 32.45 -5.93 -21.50
C GLY A 165 31.50 -6.22 -22.66
N ASP A 166 30.19 -6.17 -22.46
CA ASP A 166 29.21 -6.34 -23.53
C ASP A 166 29.15 -5.10 -24.44
N ASN A 167 29.21 -5.30 -25.76
CA ASN A 167 29.00 -4.26 -26.79
C ASN A 167 27.51 -3.86 -26.81
N THR A 168 27.13 -2.86 -26.01
CA THR A 168 25.73 -2.45 -25.88
C THR A 168 25.36 -1.29 -26.80
N ASN A 169 24.16 -1.39 -27.40
CA ASN A 169 23.51 -0.33 -28.17
C ASN A 169 23.20 0.90 -27.29
N SER A 170 22.80 2.02 -27.90
CA SER A 170 22.49 3.28 -27.21
C SER A 170 21.54 3.11 -26.00
N LEU A 171 21.71 3.96 -24.97
CA LEU A 171 20.93 3.96 -23.72
C LEU A 171 19.40 3.87 -23.95
N HIS A 172 18.91 4.51 -25.02
CA HIS A 172 17.49 4.52 -25.38
C HIS A 172 16.97 3.12 -25.77
N ASN A 173 17.78 2.32 -26.48
CA ASN A 173 17.42 0.96 -26.89
C ASN A 173 17.42 -0.02 -25.70
N ASN A 174 18.27 0.21 -24.69
CA ASN A 174 18.33 -0.65 -23.50
C ASN A 174 17.11 -0.47 -22.60
N ILE A 175 16.57 0.73 -22.46
CA ILE A 175 15.31 0.95 -21.70
C ILE A 175 14.14 0.16 -22.32
N ILE A 176 14.17 -0.09 -23.64
CA ILE A 176 13.08 -0.77 -24.37
C ILE A 176 13.29 -2.30 -24.41
N ASN A 177 14.54 -2.78 -24.47
CA ASN A 177 14.85 -4.21 -24.70
C ASN A 177 15.43 -4.95 -23.47
N THR A 178 15.56 -4.29 -22.31
CA THR A 178 16.09 -4.96 -21.11
C THR A 178 15.09 -5.99 -20.58
N LYS A 179 15.49 -7.27 -20.58
CA LYS A 179 14.73 -8.32 -19.90
C LYS A 179 14.83 -8.12 -18.38
N LEU A 180 13.82 -7.49 -17.79
CA LEU A 180 13.64 -7.34 -16.35
C LEU A 180 12.76 -8.47 -15.78
N PRO A 181 12.86 -8.77 -14.48
CA PRO A 181 11.91 -9.64 -13.79
C PRO A 181 10.47 -9.12 -13.96
N PRO A 182 9.45 -10.00 -14.00
CA PRO A 182 8.06 -9.62 -14.13
C PRO A 182 7.58 -8.78 -12.92
N PHE A 183 6.75 -7.78 -13.19
CA PHE A 183 6.18 -6.91 -12.17
C PHE A 183 4.80 -7.40 -11.76
N TYR A 184 4.52 -7.32 -10.47
CA TYR A 184 3.24 -7.61 -9.85
C TYR A 184 2.81 -6.42 -9.00
N ILE A 185 1.52 -6.18 -8.92
CA ILE A 185 0.96 -5.11 -8.10
C ILE A 185 -0.08 -5.70 -7.15
N MET A 186 -0.04 -5.34 -5.88
CA MET A 186 -0.97 -5.85 -4.87
C MET A 186 -1.47 -4.71 -4.00
N GLY A 187 -2.79 -4.66 -3.80
CA GLY A 187 -3.43 -3.59 -3.04
C GLY A 187 -4.44 -4.11 -2.02
N GLN A 188 -4.43 -3.50 -0.85
CA GLN A 188 -5.42 -3.74 0.22
C GLN A 188 -6.54 -2.68 0.18
N SER A 189 -7.81 -3.09 0.22
CA SER A 189 -8.95 -2.17 0.35
C SER A 189 -8.95 -1.07 -0.74
N MET A 190 -8.87 0.20 -0.38
CA MET A 190 -8.66 1.32 -1.30
C MET A 190 -7.46 1.09 -2.25
N GLY A 191 -6.37 0.51 -1.75
CA GLY A 191 -5.23 0.12 -2.57
C GLY A 191 -5.57 -0.96 -3.61
N GLY A 192 -6.50 -1.85 -3.30
CA GLY A 192 -7.03 -2.84 -4.25
C GLY A 192 -7.78 -2.16 -5.41
N ASN A 193 -8.57 -1.11 -5.12
CA ASN A 193 -9.17 -0.28 -6.16
C ASN A 193 -8.09 0.41 -7.02
N ILE A 194 -7.09 1.05 -6.39
CA ILE A 194 -6.00 1.74 -7.11
C ILE A 194 -5.28 0.81 -8.07
N VAL A 195 -4.95 -0.41 -7.63
CA VAL A 195 -4.30 -1.43 -8.45
C VAL A 195 -5.16 -1.83 -9.66
N MET A 196 -6.45 -2.05 -9.44
CA MET A 196 -7.39 -2.41 -10.50
C MET A 196 -7.60 -1.24 -11.49
N ARG A 197 -7.75 -0.02 -10.96
CA ARG A 197 -7.89 1.22 -11.73
C ARG A 197 -6.66 1.55 -12.57
N LEU A 198 -5.47 1.23 -12.06
CA LEU A 198 -4.21 1.36 -12.80
C LEU A 198 -4.22 0.48 -14.05
N LEU A 199 -4.71 -0.76 -13.94
CA LEU A 199 -4.80 -1.66 -15.09
C LEU A 199 -5.76 -1.14 -16.17
N GLU A 200 -6.94 -0.64 -15.78
CA GLU A 200 -7.88 -0.02 -16.73
C GLU A 200 -7.25 1.20 -17.42
N THR A 201 -6.55 2.04 -16.67
CA THR A 201 -5.88 3.23 -17.21
C THR A 201 -4.81 2.83 -18.22
N LEU A 202 -4.04 1.77 -17.94
CA LEU A 202 -3.08 1.22 -18.89
C LEU A 202 -3.78 0.64 -20.11
N GLY A 203 -4.83 -0.16 -19.94
CA GLY A 203 -5.60 -0.73 -21.06
C GLY A 203 -6.18 0.35 -21.98
N LYS A 204 -6.83 1.36 -21.41
CA LYS A 204 -7.29 2.57 -22.14
C LYS A 204 -6.19 3.24 -22.93
N SER A 205 -4.99 3.37 -22.34
CA SER A 205 -3.87 4.03 -23.00
C SER A 205 -3.29 3.22 -24.17
N LYS A 206 -3.38 1.88 -24.12
CA LYS A 206 -2.94 1.00 -25.23
C LYS A 206 -3.85 1.15 -26.44
N ASP A 207 -5.15 1.32 -26.23
CA ASP A 207 -6.11 1.58 -27.31
C ASP A 207 -5.87 2.96 -27.97
N ILE A 208 -5.25 3.89 -27.25
CA ILE A 208 -4.97 5.27 -27.73
C ILE A 208 -3.55 5.41 -28.29
N THR A 209 -2.57 4.63 -27.83
CA THR A 209 -1.16 4.73 -28.24
C THR A 209 -0.54 3.37 -28.56
N THR A 210 -0.24 3.14 -29.83
CA THR A 210 0.29 1.87 -30.37
C THR A 210 1.74 1.54 -29.97
N ASN A 211 2.44 2.35 -29.17
CA ASN A 211 3.92 2.23 -29.02
C ASN A 211 4.54 2.40 -27.62
N ASN A 212 3.80 2.36 -26.50
CA ASN A 212 4.37 2.79 -25.20
C ASN A 212 4.30 1.80 -24.03
N ASN A 213 4.25 0.49 -24.28
CA ASN A 213 4.16 -0.46 -23.18
C ASN A 213 5.52 -0.87 -22.60
N LYS A 214 6.20 0.09 -21.93
CA LYS A 214 7.48 -0.14 -21.23
C LYS A 214 7.36 -1.05 -20.00
N ILE A 215 6.20 -1.08 -19.34
CA ILE A 215 6.06 -1.74 -18.03
C ILE A 215 5.51 -3.16 -18.17
N ASN A 216 6.28 -4.14 -17.70
CA ASN A 216 5.96 -5.56 -17.76
C ASN A 216 5.15 -6.05 -16.54
N ILE A 217 3.93 -5.52 -16.35
CA ILE A 217 3.02 -6.01 -15.29
C ILE A 217 2.41 -7.34 -15.75
N LYS A 218 2.68 -8.43 -15.01
CA LYS A 218 2.18 -9.78 -15.31
C LYS A 218 1.00 -10.19 -14.43
N GLY A 219 0.84 -9.56 -13.28
CA GLY A 219 -0.31 -9.83 -12.43
C GLY A 219 -0.68 -8.71 -11.47
N ALA A 220 -1.96 -8.66 -11.13
CA ALA A 220 -2.53 -7.75 -10.14
C ALA A 220 -3.34 -8.51 -9.10
N ILE A 221 -3.17 -8.13 -7.83
CA ILE A 221 -3.79 -8.78 -6.69
C ILE A 221 -4.60 -7.74 -5.90
N SER A 222 -5.88 -8.04 -5.67
CA SER A 222 -6.77 -7.22 -4.84
C SER A 222 -7.10 -7.98 -3.56
N LEU A 223 -6.64 -7.46 -2.42
CA LEU A 223 -6.98 -7.95 -1.08
C LEU A 223 -8.11 -7.08 -0.51
N ALA A 224 -9.26 -7.68 -0.23
CA ALA A 224 -10.45 -7.00 0.30
C ALA A 224 -10.78 -5.69 -0.45
N GLY A 225 -10.67 -5.71 -1.78
CA GLY A 225 -10.64 -4.50 -2.61
C GLY A 225 -11.91 -3.66 -2.53
N MET A 226 -11.75 -2.33 -2.52
CA MET A 226 -12.85 -1.37 -2.61
C MET A 226 -13.41 -1.33 -4.04
N ILE A 227 -14.12 -2.38 -4.44
CA ILE A 227 -14.52 -2.62 -5.84
C ILE A 227 -15.98 -2.28 -6.10
N SER A 228 -16.84 -2.41 -5.10
CA SER A 228 -18.28 -2.27 -5.28
C SER A 228 -18.95 -1.60 -4.09
N ILE A 229 -19.98 -0.82 -4.43
CA ILE A 229 -20.95 -0.22 -3.52
C ILE A 229 -22.37 -0.59 -3.95
N GLU A 230 -22.56 -1.70 -4.69
CA GLU A 230 -23.85 -2.12 -5.27
C GLU A 230 -24.97 -2.19 -4.22
N GLU A 231 -24.68 -2.66 -3.02
CA GLU A 231 -25.68 -2.74 -1.93
C GLU A 231 -26.16 -1.36 -1.45
N ILE A 232 -25.30 -0.35 -1.59
CA ILE A 232 -25.57 1.04 -1.21
C ILE A 232 -26.28 1.77 -2.37
N ILE A 233 -25.82 1.57 -3.62
CA ILE A 233 -26.41 2.19 -4.82
C ILE A 233 -27.85 1.73 -5.08
N ASN A 234 -28.17 0.47 -4.78
CA ASN A 234 -29.51 -0.09 -5.04
C ASN A 234 -30.62 0.54 -4.17
N LYS A 235 -30.27 1.37 -3.17
CA LYS A 235 -31.24 2.15 -2.41
C LYS A 235 -31.56 3.46 -3.14
N PRO A 236 -32.82 3.75 -3.51
CA PRO A 236 -33.19 4.99 -4.19
C PRO A 236 -32.75 6.25 -3.43
N SER A 237 -32.81 6.23 -2.10
CA SER A 237 -32.31 7.32 -1.25
C SER A 237 -30.83 7.60 -1.47
N TYR A 238 -30.02 6.60 -1.80
CA TYR A 238 -28.60 6.81 -2.07
C TYR A 238 -28.35 7.53 -3.38
N LYS A 239 -29.01 7.08 -4.46
CA LYS A 239 -28.87 7.71 -5.78
C LYS A 239 -29.43 9.14 -5.81
N TYR A 240 -30.58 9.38 -5.19
CA TYR A 240 -31.29 10.66 -5.30
C TYR A 240 -31.02 11.65 -4.17
N PHE A 241 -30.47 11.21 -3.03
CA PHE A 241 -30.22 12.08 -1.88
C PHE A 241 -28.75 12.09 -1.47
N TYR A 242 -28.20 10.95 -1.03
CA TYR A 242 -26.84 10.91 -0.46
C TYR A 242 -25.75 11.27 -1.47
N LEU A 243 -25.85 10.81 -2.73
CA LEU A 243 -24.86 11.12 -3.75
C LEU A 243 -24.86 12.62 -4.15
N PRO A 244 -25.99 13.25 -4.54
CA PRO A 244 -26.04 14.70 -4.78
C PRO A 244 -25.58 15.52 -3.57
N PHE A 245 -26.00 15.12 -2.35
CA PHE A 245 -25.61 15.81 -1.13
C PHE A 245 -24.11 15.69 -0.84
N SER A 246 -23.52 14.51 -1.01
CA SER A 246 -22.06 14.32 -0.87
C SER A 246 -21.27 15.14 -1.88
N LYS A 247 -21.76 15.27 -3.12
CA LYS A 247 -21.14 16.15 -4.13
C LYS A 247 -21.19 17.61 -3.70
N VAL A 248 -22.33 18.09 -3.22
CA VAL A 248 -22.49 19.47 -2.69
C VAL A 248 -21.51 19.69 -1.54
N LEU A 249 -21.53 18.83 -0.51
CA LEU A 249 -20.61 18.93 0.63
C LEU A 249 -19.14 18.87 0.22
N SER A 250 -18.78 18.03 -0.75
CA SER A 250 -17.40 17.93 -1.25
C SER A 250 -16.92 19.21 -1.95
N THR A 251 -17.86 20.03 -2.44
CA THR A 251 -17.57 21.27 -3.19
C THR A 251 -17.60 22.48 -2.26
N THR A 252 -18.59 22.56 -1.36
CA THR A 252 -18.76 23.72 -0.45
C THR A 252 -17.97 23.59 0.84
N PHE A 253 -17.80 22.37 1.36
CA PHE A 253 -17.08 22.09 2.60
C PHE A 253 -16.09 20.92 2.41
N PRO A 254 -15.13 21.03 1.47
CA PRO A 254 -14.26 19.93 1.07
C PRO A 254 -13.45 19.32 2.21
N SER A 255 -13.01 20.14 3.18
CA SER A 255 -12.16 19.75 4.30
C SER A 255 -12.93 19.27 5.55
N LEU A 256 -14.25 19.39 5.57
CA LEU A 256 -15.11 18.96 6.68
C LEU A 256 -15.03 17.44 6.86
N ARG A 257 -15.12 16.94 8.10
CA ARG A 257 -14.94 15.51 8.46
C ARG A 257 -16.14 14.99 9.25
N VAL A 258 -17.22 14.69 8.54
CA VAL A 258 -18.48 14.17 9.14
C VAL A 258 -18.64 12.66 9.01
N ILE A 259 -17.79 12.02 8.20
CA ILE A 259 -17.85 10.57 7.95
C ILE A 259 -17.15 9.85 9.12
N PRO A 260 -17.78 8.86 9.77
CA PRO A 260 -17.13 8.13 10.86
C PRO A 260 -15.91 7.34 10.36
N GLN A 261 -14.94 7.11 11.23
CA GLN A 261 -13.80 6.27 10.92
C GLN A 261 -14.21 4.79 10.91
N LEU A 262 -13.56 3.98 10.05
CA LEU A 262 -13.70 2.53 10.08
C LEU A 262 -13.27 1.98 11.44
N TYR A 263 -14.07 1.04 11.96
CA TYR A 263 -13.82 0.35 13.22
C TYR A 263 -14.09 -1.14 13.05
N PHE A 264 -13.08 -1.97 13.30
CA PHE A 264 -13.13 -3.41 13.05
C PHE A 264 -13.59 -4.15 14.31
N LYS A 265 -14.81 -4.68 14.28
CA LYS A 265 -15.42 -5.34 15.45
C LYS A 265 -15.01 -6.79 15.63
N LYS A 266 -14.72 -7.51 14.54
CA LYS A 266 -14.40 -8.95 14.59
C LYS A 266 -13.04 -9.20 15.22
N PHE A 267 -12.07 -8.33 14.93
CA PHE A 267 -10.73 -8.37 15.50
C PHE A 267 -10.35 -6.99 16.08
N PRO A 268 -10.87 -6.62 17.27
CA PRO A 268 -10.68 -5.28 17.81
C PRO A 268 -9.22 -4.84 17.99
N TYR A 269 -8.29 -5.79 18.20
CA TYR A 269 -6.85 -5.49 18.30
C TYR A 269 -6.30 -4.76 17.07
N VAL A 270 -6.91 -4.93 15.89
CA VAL A 270 -6.49 -4.23 14.67
C VAL A 270 -6.64 -2.72 14.83
N ASN A 271 -7.69 -2.26 15.51
CA ASN A 271 -7.87 -0.83 15.79
C ASN A 271 -6.76 -0.29 16.70
N ASP A 272 -6.31 -1.08 17.67
CA ASP A 272 -5.17 -0.72 18.54
C ASP A 272 -3.88 -0.56 17.72
N ILE A 273 -3.62 -1.46 16.76
CA ILE A 273 -2.46 -1.39 15.86
C ILE A 273 -2.46 -0.06 15.09
N TYR A 274 -3.60 0.29 14.48
CA TYR A 274 -3.74 1.59 13.81
C TYR A 274 -3.55 2.78 14.76
N TYR A 275 -4.01 2.66 16.00
CA TYR A 275 -3.89 3.72 17.00
C TYR A 275 -2.45 3.93 17.47
N PHE A 276 -1.65 2.86 17.59
CA PHE A 276 -0.26 2.90 18.01
C PHE A 276 0.70 3.44 16.94
N ASP A 277 0.34 3.34 15.65
CA ASP A 277 1.19 3.87 14.59
C ASP A 277 1.16 5.41 14.57
N LYS A 278 2.32 6.03 14.81
CA LYS A 278 2.51 7.48 14.77
C LYS A 278 2.31 8.11 13.38
N ASN A 279 2.43 7.33 12.31
CA ASN A 279 2.29 7.79 10.93
C ASN A 279 0.85 7.64 10.41
N VAL A 280 -0.07 7.09 11.22
CA VAL A 280 -1.49 7.01 10.87
C VAL A 280 -2.21 8.29 11.28
N CYS A 281 -2.98 8.86 10.34
CA CYS A 281 -3.85 9.98 10.64
C CYS A 281 -5.09 9.50 11.42
N LYS A 282 -5.21 9.92 12.67
CA LYS A 282 -6.33 9.62 13.59
C LYS A 282 -7.61 10.40 13.30
N LYS A 283 -7.59 11.31 12.32
CA LYS A 283 -8.80 12.04 11.88
C LYS A 283 -9.58 11.18 10.89
N SER A 284 -10.90 11.32 10.88
CA SER A 284 -11.77 10.79 9.82
C SER A 284 -11.41 11.35 8.46
N ILE A 285 -11.89 10.73 7.38
CA ILE A 285 -11.73 11.28 6.02
C ILE A 285 -12.47 12.61 5.86
N THR A 286 -11.98 13.42 4.92
CA THR A 286 -12.67 14.64 4.50
C THR A 286 -13.88 14.33 3.60
N CYS A 287 -14.87 15.24 3.54
CA CYS A 287 -16.01 15.14 2.63
C CYS A 287 -15.55 14.96 1.18
N LYS A 288 -14.51 15.70 0.78
CA LYS A 288 -13.89 15.57 -0.54
C LYS A 288 -13.37 14.17 -0.79
N LEU A 289 -12.57 13.60 0.12
CA LEU A 289 -12.10 12.22 -0.04
C LEU A 289 -13.27 11.23 -0.04
N GLY A 290 -14.26 11.38 0.82
CA GLY A 290 -15.45 10.53 0.82
C GLY A 290 -16.16 10.49 -0.54
N TYR A 291 -16.35 11.65 -1.16
CA TYR A 291 -16.94 11.73 -2.51
C TYR A 291 -16.04 11.11 -3.59
N GLU A 292 -14.73 11.34 -3.53
CA GLU A 292 -13.78 10.76 -4.48
C GLU A 292 -13.67 9.23 -4.35
N LEU A 293 -13.85 8.65 -3.16
CA LEU A 293 -13.94 7.19 -2.98
C LEU A 293 -15.18 6.60 -3.69
N PHE A 294 -16.31 7.29 -3.63
CA PHE A 294 -17.51 6.86 -4.38
C PHE A 294 -17.30 6.93 -5.88
N LYS A 295 -16.71 8.03 -6.37
CA LYS A 295 -16.33 8.17 -7.79
C LYS A 295 -15.36 7.06 -8.22
N ALA A 296 -14.38 6.70 -7.38
CA ALA A 296 -13.42 5.65 -7.68
C ALA A 296 -14.09 4.30 -7.96
N VAL A 297 -15.06 3.93 -7.13
CA VAL A 297 -15.83 2.68 -7.32
C VAL A 297 -16.66 2.74 -8.61
N GLN A 298 -17.31 3.88 -8.89
CA GLN A 298 -18.07 4.05 -10.13
C GLN A 298 -17.18 3.99 -11.37
N ASN A 299 -16.05 4.71 -11.36
CA ASN A 299 -15.09 4.72 -12.46
C ASN A 299 -14.56 3.32 -12.76
N LEU A 300 -14.20 2.56 -11.71
CA LEU A 300 -13.75 1.18 -11.83
C LEU A 300 -14.83 0.27 -12.45
N ASN A 301 -16.11 0.46 -12.13
CA ASN A 301 -17.15 -0.36 -12.74
C ASN A 301 -17.47 0.06 -14.18
N ASN A 302 -17.38 1.36 -14.48
CA ASN A 302 -17.66 1.90 -15.82
C ASN A 302 -16.59 1.53 -16.84
N ASP A 303 -15.35 1.36 -16.41
CA ASP A 303 -14.19 1.14 -17.28
C ASP A 303 -13.73 -0.32 -17.32
N ILE A 304 -14.57 -1.24 -16.85
CA ILE A 304 -14.27 -2.67 -16.77
C ILE A 304 -13.89 -3.30 -18.12
N SER A 305 -14.39 -2.76 -19.24
CA SER A 305 -14.07 -3.24 -20.59
C SER A 305 -12.60 -3.00 -20.98
N TYR A 306 -11.90 -2.12 -20.27
CA TYR A 306 -10.50 -1.79 -20.53
C TYR A 306 -9.50 -2.63 -19.73
N PHE A 307 -9.96 -3.66 -19.01
CA PHE A 307 -9.03 -4.56 -18.33
C PHE A 307 -8.12 -5.29 -19.34
N PRO A 308 -6.79 -5.27 -19.14
CA PRO A 308 -5.87 -5.96 -20.02
C PRO A 308 -6.03 -7.48 -19.89
N LYS A 309 -6.29 -8.14 -21.03
CA LYS A 309 -6.49 -9.61 -21.12
C LYS A 309 -5.20 -10.41 -20.88
N ASP A 310 -4.04 -9.77 -21.04
CA ASP A 310 -2.73 -10.39 -20.87
C ASP A 310 -2.25 -10.46 -19.41
N VAL A 311 -2.88 -9.69 -18.51
CA VAL A 311 -2.53 -9.61 -17.08
C VAL A 311 -3.35 -10.62 -16.27
N SER A 312 -2.68 -11.34 -15.37
CA SER A 312 -3.36 -12.27 -14.46
C SER A 312 -3.95 -11.53 -13.25
N LEU A 313 -5.15 -11.88 -12.83
CA LEU A 313 -5.86 -11.23 -11.73
C LEU A 313 -6.10 -12.21 -10.58
N LEU A 314 -5.79 -11.80 -9.35
CA LEU A 314 -6.15 -12.53 -8.15
C LEU A 314 -6.96 -11.64 -7.22
N PHE A 315 -8.19 -12.04 -6.93
CA PHE A 315 -9.03 -11.40 -5.93
C PHE A 315 -9.01 -12.27 -4.67
N VAL A 316 -8.68 -11.70 -3.53
CA VAL A 316 -8.80 -12.36 -2.23
C VAL A 316 -9.77 -11.55 -1.39
N HIS A 317 -10.89 -12.15 -1.01
CA HIS A 317 -11.96 -11.40 -0.34
C HIS A 317 -12.72 -12.28 0.66
N SER A 318 -13.10 -11.70 1.80
CA SER A 318 -13.90 -12.39 2.82
C SER A 318 -15.40 -12.21 2.58
N LYS A 319 -16.19 -13.28 2.70
CA LYS A 319 -17.66 -13.21 2.67
C LYS A 319 -18.24 -12.36 3.79
N VAL A 320 -17.51 -12.20 4.89
CA VAL A 320 -17.95 -11.49 6.09
C VAL A 320 -17.15 -10.21 6.33
N ASP A 321 -16.56 -9.64 5.27
CA ASP A 321 -15.89 -8.34 5.29
C ASP A 321 -16.89 -7.24 5.68
N SER A 322 -16.59 -6.53 6.77
CA SER A 322 -17.45 -5.49 7.34
C SER A 322 -17.34 -4.12 6.64
N ALA A 323 -16.36 -3.92 5.76
CA ALA A 323 -16.10 -2.63 5.11
C ALA A 323 -16.31 -2.67 3.59
N CYS A 324 -15.97 -3.77 2.91
CA CYS A 324 -16.10 -3.93 1.46
C CYS A 324 -16.94 -5.16 1.12
N PHE A 325 -18.08 -4.95 0.46
CA PHE A 325 -19.08 -5.99 0.23
C PHE A 325 -18.62 -7.09 -0.73
N PHE A 326 -18.61 -8.33 -0.25
CA PHE A 326 -18.15 -9.50 -1.00
C PHE A 326 -18.92 -9.74 -2.31
N ASN A 327 -20.26 -9.73 -2.28
CA ASN A 327 -21.04 -10.04 -3.49
C ASN A 327 -20.77 -9.03 -4.61
N GLY A 328 -20.47 -7.77 -4.24
CA GLY A 328 -20.08 -6.76 -5.21
C GLY A 328 -18.75 -7.07 -5.89
N VAL A 329 -17.79 -7.65 -5.17
CA VAL A 329 -16.52 -8.16 -5.76
C VAL A 329 -16.79 -9.38 -6.64
N GLN A 330 -17.68 -10.29 -6.22
CA GLN A 330 -18.04 -11.46 -7.03
C GLN A 330 -18.73 -11.06 -8.35
N THR A 331 -19.66 -10.10 -8.30
CA THR A 331 -20.30 -9.54 -9.49
C THR A 331 -19.28 -8.90 -10.43
N PHE A 332 -18.39 -8.06 -9.88
CA PHE A 332 -17.33 -7.43 -10.65
C PHE A 332 -16.40 -8.48 -11.30
N PHE A 333 -15.93 -9.45 -10.51
CA PHE A 333 -15.11 -10.57 -10.98
C PHE A 333 -15.76 -11.31 -12.15
N ASN A 334 -17.05 -11.61 -12.07
CA ASN A 334 -17.78 -12.29 -13.13
C ASN A 334 -17.87 -11.46 -14.42
N LYS A 335 -18.01 -10.12 -14.31
CA LYS A 335 -18.09 -9.21 -15.46
C LYS A 335 -16.77 -9.02 -16.20
N ILE A 336 -15.61 -9.24 -15.58
CA ILE A 336 -14.30 -9.10 -16.24
C ILE A 336 -14.15 -10.13 -17.37
N GLU A 337 -13.94 -9.69 -18.60
CA GLU A 337 -13.70 -10.57 -19.75
C GLU A 337 -12.22 -11.02 -19.86
N SER A 338 -11.78 -11.86 -18.91
CA SER A 338 -10.45 -12.47 -18.90
C SER A 338 -10.51 -13.89 -18.36
N ASP A 339 -9.78 -14.81 -19.01
CA ASP A 339 -9.61 -16.20 -18.55
C ASP A 339 -8.52 -16.34 -17.49
N LYS A 340 -7.68 -15.30 -17.31
CA LYS A 340 -6.57 -15.28 -16.35
C LYS A 340 -6.99 -14.64 -15.04
N LYS A 341 -8.11 -15.05 -14.46
CA LYS A 341 -8.61 -14.49 -13.20
C LYS A 341 -8.93 -15.58 -12.19
N GLU A 342 -8.62 -15.32 -10.93
CA GLU A 342 -8.91 -16.21 -9.81
C GLU A 342 -9.57 -15.43 -8.67
N LEU A 343 -10.59 -16.02 -8.03
CA LEU A 343 -11.23 -15.50 -6.82
C LEU A 343 -11.01 -16.47 -5.66
N PHE A 344 -10.19 -16.07 -4.69
CA PHE A 344 -9.93 -16.82 -3.46
C PHE A 344 -10.81 -16.27 -2.32
N VAL A 345 -11.82 -17.06 -1.94
CA VAL A 345 -12.85 -16.65 -0.99
C VAL A 345 -12.49 -17.08 0.43
N LEU A 346 -12.65 -16.16 1.38
CA LEU A 346 -12.42 -16.39 2.81
C LEU A 346 -13.76 -16.34 3.57
N GLU A 347 -13.87 -17.05 4.69
CA GLU A 347 -15.12 -17.11 5.48
C GLU A 347 -14.93 -16.66 6.95
N ASP A 348 -13.69 -16.63 7.41
CA ASP A 348 -13.29 -16.46 8.81
C ASP A 348 -12.52 -15.16 9.08
N MET A 349 -12.21 -14.37 8.06
CA MET A 349 -11.53 -13.06 8.18
C MET A 349 -12.53 -11.90 8.05
N ASP A 350 -12.16 -10.69 8.46
CA ASP A 350 -12.95 -9.47 8.32
C ASP A 350 -12.48 -8.69 7.07
N HIS A 351 -11.73 -7.59 7.26
CA HIS A 351 -11.39 -6.66 6.18
C HIS A 351 -9.90 -6.55 5.95
N VAL A 352 -9.09 -6.41 7.00
CA VAL A 352 -7.66 -6.08 6.92
C VAL A 352 -6.81 -7.35 6.93
N LEU A 353 -6.90 -8.03 5.77
CA LEU A 353 -6.42 -9.39 5.51
C LEU A 353 -4.92 -9.61 5.76
N THR A 354 -4.13 -8.55 5.82
CA THR A 354 -2.67 -8.57 5.97
C THR A 354 -2.20 -8.80 7.40
N MET A 355 -3.04 -8.50 8.41
CA MET A 355 -2.67 -8.58 9.83
C MET A 355 -3.72 -9.25 10.71
N GLU A 356 -4.82 -9.70 10.13
CA GLU A 356 -5.83 -10.52 10.79
C GLU A 356 -5.34 -11.98 11.00
N PRO A 357 -5.97 -12.76 11.91
CA PRO A 357 -5.58 -14.14 12.15
C PRO A 357 -5.72 -14.97 10.88
N GLY A 358 -4.69 -15.75 10.54
CA GLY A 358 -4.67 -16.59 9.34
C GLY A 358 -4.16 -15.89 8.08
N ASN A 359 -3.72 -14.62 8.16
CA ASN A 359 -3.13 -13.88 7.03
C ASN A 359 -1.99 -14.65 6.32
N GLU A 360 -1.27 -15.52 7.03
CA GLU A 360 -0.16 -16.31 6.52
C GLU A 360 -0.60 -17.25 5.37
N ARG A 361 -1.85 -17.72 5.38
CA ARG A 361 -2.38 -18.55 4.29
C ARG A 361 -2.61 -17.74 3.01
N ILE A 362 -2.96 -16.46 3.15
CA ILE A 362 -3.14 -15.54 2.03
C ILE A 362 -1.77 -15.20 1.47
N LEU A 363 -0.81 -14.87 2.33
CA LEU A 363 0.57 -14.64 1.94
C LEU A 363 1.15 -15.85 1.18
N LYS A 364 0.92 -17.07 1.66
CA LYS A 364 1.29 -18.30 0.97
C LYS A 364 0.63 -18.40 -0.41
N LYS A 365 -0.69 -18.23 -0.48
CA LYS A 365 -1.46 -18.26 -1.74
C LYS A 365 -0.94 -17.24 -2.76
N VAL A 366 -0.74 -15.99 -2.34
CA VAL A 366 -0.23 -14.90 -3.19
C VAL A 366 1.18 -15.23 -3.68
N THR A 367 2.06 -15.68 -2.79
CA THR A 367 3.45 -16.04 -3.13
C THR A 367 3.50 -17.17 -4.15
N GLU A 368 2.76 -18.27 -3.93
CA GLU A 368 2.69 -19.39 -4.86
C GLU A 368 2.10 -18.98 -6.20
N TRP A 369 1.06 -18.14 -6.19
CA TRP A 369 0.45 -17.60 -7.40
C TRP A 369 1.45 -16.77 -8.24
N ILE A 370 2.23 -15.89 -7.59
CA ILE A 370 3.29 -15.11 -8.26
C ILE A 370 4.36 -16.04 -8.86
N LEU A 371 4.88 -16.98 -8.08
CA LEU A 371 5.96 -17.86 -8.52
C LEU A 371 5.53 -18.77 -9.68
N ASN A 372 4.29 -19.26 -9.68
CA ASN A 372 3.73 -20.07 -10.76
C ASN A 372 3.53 -19.30 -12.07
N LEU A 373 3.33 -17.98 -11.99
CA LEU A 373 3.25 -17.11 -13.17
C LEU A 373 4.63 -16.74 -13.68
N SER A 374 5.58 -16.50 -12.78
CA SER A 374 6.95 -16.16 -13.14
C SER A 374 7.69 -17.32 -13.79
N SER A 375 7.46 -18.58 -13.36
CA SER A 375 8.12 -19.77 -13.92
C SER A 375 7.66 -20.17 -15.33
N LYS A 376 6.54 -19.62 -15.81
CA LYS A 376 6.00 -19.87 -17.16
C LYS A 376 6.56 -18.92 -18.23
N ASN A 377 7.51 -18.04 -17.89
CA ASN A 377 8.19 -17.08 -18.78
C ASN A 377 9.69 -17.38 -18.87
#